data_AF-A0A1D2N7W4-F1
#
_entry.id   AF-A0A1D2N7W4-F1
#
_cell.length_a   1.000
_cell.length_b   1.000
_cell.length_c   1.000
_cell.angle_alpha   90.00
_cell.angle_beta   90.00
_cell.angle_gamma   90.00
#
_symmetry.space_group_name_H-M   'P 1'
#
loop_
_entity.id
_entity.type
_entity.pdbx_description
1 polymer ?
#
loop_
_entity_poly.entity_id
_entity_poly.type
_entity_poly.pdbx_seq_one_letter_code
_entity_poly.pdbx_strand_id
1 'polypeptide(L)'
;MLFPDENRQSGYITVGYRGTFAFGRDGMSDVKFRKLARIIVCGRVALCREVFGENLNESRDPDRGPMDRYTGRFFLKHLFLEQAFDNLQEAGFKCVASCGSGTSGGSAELKPGMDPEESRWNHYNEFVFVRD
;
A
#
# COMPACT_ATOMS: atom_id res chain seq x y z
N MET A 1 -11.29 -10.42 -27.88
CA MET A 1 -10.93 -8.99 -27.85
C MET A 1 -11.96 -8.29 -27.00
N LEU A 2 -11.59 -7.80 -25.82
CA LEU A 2 -12.46 -6.95 -25.01
C LEU A 2 -12.20 -5.51 -25.45
N PHE A 3 -13.26 -4.79 -25.77
CA PHE A 3 -13.19 -3.38 -26.15
C PHE A 3 -12.57 -2.55 -25.01
N PRO A 4 -11.78 -1.50 -25.29
CA PRO A 4 -11.38 -0.57 -24.25
C PRO A 4 -12.63 0.13 -23.74
N ASP A 5 -12.79 0.13 -22.42
CA ASP A 5 -13.89 0.78 -21.73
C ASP A 5 -13.65 2.30 -21.81
N GLU A 6 -14.15 2.94 -22.88
CA GLU A 6 -13.95 4.37 -23.20
C GLU A 6 -14.47 5.35 -22.13
N ASN A 7 -15.04 4.85 -21.03
CA ASN A 7 -15.69 5.67 -20.00
C ASN A 7 -15.01 5.63 -18.62
N ARG A 8 -13.84 4.99 -18.49
CA ARG A 8 -13.10 4.97 -17.22
C ARG A 8 -12.30 6.25 -17.03
N GLN A 9 -12.44 6.89 -15.87
CA GLN A 9 -11.72 8.12 -15.56
C GLN A 9 -10.21 7.87 -15.46
N SER A 10 -9.41 8.69 -16.13
CA SER A 10 -7.96 8.61 -16.08
C SER A 10 -7.37 9.15 -14.77
N GLY A 11 -6.16 8.69 -14.42
CA GLY A 11 -5.44 9.19 -13.26
C GLY A 11 -4.43 8.23 -12.67
N TYR A 12 -3.98 8.56 -11.46
CA TYR A 12 -2.93 7.85 -10.74
C TYR A 12 -3.42 7.34 -9.38
N ILE A 13 -2.96 6.15 -9.02
CA ILE A 13 -3.07 5.58 -7.67
C ILE A 13 -1.67 5.15 -7.23
N THR A 14 -1.29 5.49 -6.01
CA THR A 14 -0.08 4.98 -5.38
C THR A 14 -0.47 4.00 -4.28
N VAL A 15 0.13 2.81 -4.32
CA VAL A 15 0.04 1.80 -3.26
C VAL A 15 1.38 1.73 -2.56
N GLY A 16 1.38 1.79 -1.23
CA GLY A 16 2.63 1.69 -0.48
C GLY A 16 2.48 0.96 0.84
N TYR A 17 3.59 0.53 1.41
CA TYR A 17 3.60 -0.13 2.72
C TYR A 17 4.88 0.19 3.48
N ARG A 18 4.80 0.07 4.81
CA ARG A 18 5.99 0.01 5.67
C ARG A 18 6.28 -1.45 5.98
N GLY A 19 7.45 -1.91 5.57
CA GLY A 19 7.92 -3.27 5.74
C GLY A 19 9.07 -3.33 6.74
N THR A 20 9.12 -4.44 7.46
CA THR A 20 10.28 -4.88 8.23
C THR A 20 10.61 -6.33 7.88
N PHE A 21 11.82 -6.76 8.19
CA PHE A 21 12.26 -8.14 8.08
C PHE A 21 12.34 -8.72 9.49
N ALA A 22 11.72 -9.89 9.69
CA ALA A 22 11.97 -10.67 10.88
C ALA A 22 13.38 -11.29 10.79
N PHE A 23 14.16 -11.15 11.84
CA PHE A 23 15.42 -11.86 11.99
C PHE A 23 15.13 -13.12 12.82
N GLY A 24 15.47 -14.29 12.27
CA GLY A 24 15.37 -15.55 13.00
C GLY A 24 16.33 -15.57 14.20
N ARG A 25 16.02 -16.34 15.24
CA ARG A 25 17.00 -16.64 16.31
C ARG A 25 18.19 -17.42 15.73
N ASP A 26 19.35 -17.28 16.35
CA ASP A 26 20.61 -17.90 15.94
C ASP A 26 20.43 -19.37 15.51
N GLY A 27 20.87 -19.68 14.28
CA GLY A 27 20.89 -21.05 13.73
C GLY A 27 19.71 -21.43 12.83
N MET A 28 18.66 -20.60 12.68
CA MET A 28 17.61 -20.81 11.68
C MET A 28 17.87 -19.92 10.45
N SER A 29 18.38 -20.53 9.37
CA SER A 29 18.76 -19.84 8.12
C SER A 29 17.58 -19.45 7.22
N ASP A 30 16.36 -19.78 7.59
CA ASP A 30 15.13 -19.38 6.92
C ASP A 30 14.15 -19.01 8.04
N VAL A 31 13.54 -17.82 8.08
CA VAL A 31 12.81 -17.24 6.96
C VAL A 31 12.72 -15.71 7.07
N LYS A 32 13.36 -14.98 6.16
CA LYS A 32 13.26 -13.51 6.06
C LYS A 32 11.95 -13.12 5.38
N PHE A 33 10.81 -13.44 5.99
CA PHE A 33 9.51 -13.05 5.44
C PHE A 33 9.32 -11.54 5.52
N ARG A 34 8.77 -10.98 4.44
CA ARG A 34 8.30 -9.59 4.42
C ARG A 34 7.09 -9.47 5.35
N LYS A 35 7.20 -8.64 6.39
CA LYS A 35 6.09 -8.34 7.28
C LYS A 35 5.43 -7.03 6.86
N LEU A 36 4.17 -7.12 6.42
CA LEU A 36 3.34 -5.98 6.01
C LEU A 36 2.38 -5.62 7.14
N ALA A 37 2.51 -4.42 7.70
CA ALA A 37 1.58 -3.96 8.73
C ALA A 37 0.30 -3.35 8.16
N ARG A 38 0.40 -2.71 6.99
CA ARG A 38 -0.70 -2.02 6.30
C ARG A 38 -0.30 -1.69 4.87
N ILE A 39 -1.26 -1.81 3.95
CA ILE A 39 -1.15 -1.28 2.58
C ILE A 39 -1.88 0.07 2.55
N ILE A 40 -1.12 1.15 2.32
CA ILE A 40 -1.58 2.54 2.19
C ILE A 40 -1.99 2.78 0.74
N VAL A 41 -3.08 3.50 0.54
CA VAL A 41 -3.58 3.90 -0.77
C VAL A 41 -3.67 5.42 -0.84
N CYS A 42 -3.06 5.99 -1.88
CA CYS A 42 -3.08 7.42 -2.18
C CYS A 42 -3.61 7.64 -3.60
N GLY A 43 -4.39 8.69 -3.83
CA GLY A 43 -4.95 8.98 -5.15
C GLY A 43 -6.20 9.85 -5.09
N ARG A 44 -6.89 9.98 -6.22
CA ARG A 44 -8.21 10.60 -6.29
C ARG A 44 -9.23 9.67 -5.62
N VAL A 45 -10.06 10.20 -4.72
CA VAL A 45 -10.98 9.43 -3.89
C VAL A 45 -11.92 8.57 -4.73
N ALA A 46 -12.47 9.12 -5.82
CA ALA A 46 -13.33 8.37 -6.75
C ALA A 46 -12.62 7.13 -7.32
N LEU A 47 -11.40 7.27 -7.81
CA LEU A 47 -10.61 6.17 -8.36
C LEU A 47 -10.27 5.13 -7.29
N CYS A 48 -9.88 5.56 -6.08
CA CYS A 48 -9.60 4.64 -4.99
C CYS A 48 -10.85 3.82 -4.60
N ARG A 49 -12.03 4.44 -4.54
CA ARG A 49 -13.30 3.76 -4.25
C ARG A 49 -13.72 2.82 -5.38
N GLU A 50 -13.56 3.25 -6.63
CA GLU A 50 -13.83 2.42 -7.83
C GLU A 50 -12.99 1.14 -7.81
N VAL A 51 -11.68 1.26 -7.56
CA VAL A 51 -10.75 0.13 -7.63
C VAL A 51 -10.87 -0.80 -6.42
N PHE A 52 -10.96 -0.25 -5.20
CA PHE A 52 -10.82 -1.06 -3.98
C PHE A 52 -12.14 -1.33 -3.26
N GLY A 53 -13.22 -0.59 -3.59
CA GLY A 53 -14.56 -0.82 -3.06
C GLY A 53 -14.59 -1.11 -1.55
N GLU A 54 -15.18 -2.23 -1.17
CA GLU A 54 -15.31 -2.65 0.24
C GLU A 54 -13.97 -2.98 0.91
N ASN A 55 -12.90 -3.24 0.15
CA ASN A 55 -11.57 -3.49 0.72
C ASN A 55 -10.89 -2.20 1.17
N LEU A 56 -11.39 -1.03 0.78
CA LEU A 56 -10.88 0.27 1.19
C LEU A 56 -11.35 0.61 2.61
N ASN A 57 -10.43 1.08 3.44
CA ASN A 57 -10.71 1.62 4.77
C ASN A 57 -10.46 3.13 4.79
N GLU A 58 -11.53 3.88 5.03
CA GLU A 58 -11.54 5.35 5.01
C GLU A 58 -11.49 5.97 6.41
N SER A 59 -11.36 5.18 7.48
CA SER A 59 -11.48 5.63 8.88
C SER A 59 -10.47 6.71 9.32
N ARG A 60 -9.34 6.84 8.61
CA ARG A 60 -8.33 7.89 8.87
C ARG A 60 -8.62 9.19 8.13
N ASP A 61 -9.68 9.21 7.31
CA ASP A 61 -10.06 10.32 6.47
C ASP A 61 -11.57 10.34 6.14
N PRO A 62 -12.46 10.24 7.16
CA PRO A 62 -13.90 10.00 6.95
C PRO A 62 -14.63 11.18 6.29
N ASP A 63 -14.10 12.40 6.38
CA ASP A 63 -14.75 13.63 5.89
C ASP A 63 -14.34 14.02 4.45
N ARG A 64 -13.68 13.10 3.72
CA ARG A 64 -13.43 13.27 2.28
C ARG A 64 -14.77 13.15 1.56
N GLY A 65 -15.39 14.32 1.35
CA GLY A 65 -16.65 14.48 0.63
C GLY A 65 -16.57 14.04 -0.86
N PRO A 66 -17.02 14.86 -1.83
CA PRO A 66 -17.27 14.40 -3.20
C PRO A 66 -16.04 13.86 -3.97
N MET A 67 -16.35 13.20 -5.10
CA MET A 67 -15.53 12.39 -6.00
C MET A 67 -14.18 13.00 -6.42
N ASP A 68 -14.08 14.33 -6.57
CA ASP A 68 -12.90 15.01 -7.13
C ASP A 68 -11.80 15.37 -6.10
N ARG A 69 -11.92 14.95 -4.84
CA ARG A 69 -10.86 15.18 -3.84
C ARG A 69 -9.77 14.11 -3.90
N TYR A 70 -8.54 14.47 -3.51
CA TYR A 70 -7.43 13.54 -3.33
C TYR A 70 -7.28 13.13 -1.86
N THR A 71 -6.67 11.97 -1.63
CA THR A 71 -6.33 11.43 -0.30
C THR A 71 -4.95 10.79 -0.31
N GLY A 72 -4.29 10.80 0.85
CA GLY A 72 -3.08 10.02 1.12
C GLY A 72 -3.17 9.21 2.41
N ARG A 73 -4.40 8.97 2.91
CA ARG A 73 -4.64 8.41 4.24
C ARG A 73 -5.49 7.14 4.24
N PHE A 74 -5.94 6.68 3.07
CA PHE A 74 -6.66 5.42 2.96
C PHE A 74 -5.72 4.23 3.10
N PHE A 75 -6.31 3.07 3.42
CA PHE A 75 -5.58 1.81 3.50
C PHE A 75 -6.48 0.62 3.22
N LEU A 76 -5.90 -0.52 2.86
CA LEU A 76 -6.66 -1.74 2.60
C LEU A 76 -6.93 -2.53 3.89
N LYS A 77 -8.07 -3.22 3.92
CA LYS A 77 -8.47 -4.11 5.02
C LYS A 77 -7.66 -5.41 5.05
N HIS A 78 -7.09 -5.82 3.92
CA HIS A 78 -6.18 -6.97 3.79
C HIS A 78 -4.72 -6.52 3.68
N LEU A 79 -3.80 -7.49 3.73
CA LEU A 79 -2.35 -7.27 3.68
C LEU A 79 -1.67 -7.93 2.47
N PHE A 80 -2.43 -8.55 1.57
CA PHE A 80 -1.91 -9.14 0.34
C PHE A 80 -1.63 -8.04 -0.69
N LEU A 81 -0.36 -7.81 -1.00
CA LEU A 81 0.07 -6.74 -1.91
C LEU A 81 -0.31 -7.08 -3.36
N GLU A 82 -0.14 -8.33 -3.75
CA GLU A 82 -0.45 -8.84 -5.08
C GLU A 82 -1.96 -8.74 -5.36
N GLN A 83 -2.81 -9.01 -4.37
CA GLN A 83 -4.26 -8.78 -4.49
C GLN A 83 -4.59 -7.31 -4.79
N ALA A 84 -3.85 -6.35 -4.21
CA ALA A 84 -4.05 -4.94 -4.52
C ALA A 84 -3.62 -4.61 -5.97
N PHE A 85 -2.58 -5.29 -6.48
CA PHE A 85 -2.12 -5.15 -7.85
C PHE A 85 -3.11 -5.75 -8.85
N ASP A 86 -3.68 -6.92 -8.55
CA ASP A 86 -4.72 -7.55 -9.37
C ASP A 86 -5.95 -6.63 -9.48
N ASN A 87 -6.44 -6.08 -8.36
CA ASN A 87 -7.56 -5.12 -8.38
C ASN A 87 -7.27 -3.90 -9.28
N LEU A 88 -6.05 -3.37 -9.24
CA LEU A 88 -5.62 -2.24 -10.07
C LEU A 88 -5.56 -2.63 -11.56
N GLN A 89 -5.00 -3.80 -11.87
CA GLN A 89 -4.90 -4.33 -13.23
C GLN A 89 -6.29 -4.56 -13.84
N GLU A 90 -7.21 -5.17 -13.10
CA GLU A 90 -8.59 -5.41 -13.51
C GLU A 90 -9.32 -4.09 -13.80
N ALA A 91 -9.03 -3.03 -13.04
CA ALA A 91 -9.55 -1.70 -13.28
C ALA A 91 -8.84 -0.93 -14.41
N GLY A 92 -7.86 -1.54 -15.09
CA GLY A 92 -7.16 -0.95 -16.24
C GLY A 92 -5.94 -0.09 -15.88
N PHE A 93 -5.49 -0.10 -14.62
CA PHE A 93 -4.26 0.58 -14.22
C PHE A 93 -3.02 -0.28 -14.54
N LYS A 94 -1.91 0.39 -14.84
CA LYS A 94 -0.60 -0.23 -15.08
C LYS A 94 0.42 0.32 -14.10
N CYS A 95 1.25 -0.55 -13.53
CA CYS A 95 2.39 -0.13 -12.71
C CYS A 95 3.44 0.54 -13.60
N VAL A 96 3.82 1.78 -13.27
CA VAL A 96 4.77 2.59 -14.05
C VAL A 96 6.04 2.93 -13.29
N ALA A 97 6.02 2.87 -11.96
CA ALA A 97 7.19 3.10 -11.14
C ALA A 97 7.08 2.39 -9.80
N SER A 98 8.24 2.10 -9.20
CA SER A 98 8.34 1.68 -7.81
C SER A 98 9.55 2.32 -7.15
N CYS A 99 9.44 2.60 -5.86
CA CYS A 99 10.52 3.16 -5.06
C CYS A 99 10.53 2.50 -3.68
N GLY A 100 11.72 2.20 -3.18
CA GLY A 100 11.95 1.77 -1.81
C GLY A 100 12.88 2.78 -1.13
N SER A 101 12.45 3.35 -0.01
CA SER A 101 13.29 4.17 0.86
C SER A 101 13.52 3.46 2.19
N GLY A 102 14.78 3.37 2.59
CA GLY A 102 15.12 2.95 3.95
C GLY A 102 15.01 4.14 4.89
N THR A 103 14.07 4.11 5.83
CA THR A 103 14.18 4.94 7.03
C THR A 103 14.84 4.10 8.11
N SER A 104 16.11 4.37 8.39
CA SER A 104 16.78 3.84 9.58
C SER A 104 15.92 4.18 10.80
N GLY A 105 15.57 3.17 11.59
CA GLY A 105 14.70 3.32 12.76
C GLY A 105 15.27 4.36 13.73
N GLY A 106 14.42 5.30 14.14
CA GLY A 106 14.76 6.24 15.21
C GLY A 106 14.87 5.53 16.55
N SER A 107 15.61 6.12 17.49
CA SER A 107 15.81 5.67 18.88
C SER A 107 14.55 5.81 19.74
N ALA A 108 13.37 5.51 19.21
CA ALA A 108 12.11 5.59 19.93
C ALA A 108 11.93 4.36 20.82
N GLU A 109 11.37 4.56 22.02
CA GLU A 109 11.05 3.46 22.94
C GLU A 109 10.15 2.42 22.25
N LEU A 110 10.56 1.16 22.34
CA LEU A 110 9.84 0.03 21.77
C LEU A 110 8.55 -0.20 22.54
N LYS A 111 7.43 -0.32 21.82
CA LYS A 111 6.17 -0.74 22.45
C LYS A 111 6.30 -2.18 22.97
N PRO A 112 5.59 -2.55 24.05
CA PRO A 112 5.59 -3.92 24.55
C PRO A 112 5.26 -4.93 23.44
N GLY A 113 6.12 -5.93 23.25
CA GLY A 113 5.96 -6.97 22.23
C GLY A 113 6.52 -6.63 20.84
N MET A 114 7.14 -5.45 20.63
CA MET A 114 7.91 -5.16 19.42
C MET A 114 9.34 -5.65 19.53
N ASP A 115 9.81 -6.34 18.49
CA ASP A 115 11.20 -6.76 18.38
C ASP A 115 12.10 -5.52 18.08
N PRO A 116 13.18 -5.30 18.87
CA PRO A 116 14.11 -4.18 18.68
C PRO A 116 14.76 -4.14 17.30
N GLU A 117 15.03 -5.31 16.73
CA GLU A 117 15.69 -5.47 15.43
C GLU A 117 14.69 -5.25 14.29
N GLU A 118 13.46 -5.76 14.41
CA GLU A 118 12.38 -5.43 13.47
C GLU A 118 12.09 -3.92 13.42
N SER A 119 12.22 -3.22 14.54
CA SER A 119 11.93 -1.78 14.64
C SER A 119 13.04 -0.89 14.08
N ARG A 120 14.24 -1.44 13.94
CA ARG A 120 15.43 -0.77 13.40
C ARG A 120 15.32 -0.57 11.88
N TRP A 121 14.53 -1.40 11.20
CA TRP A 121 14.42 -1.41 9.74
C TRP A 121 13.01 -1.06 9.30
N ASN A 122 12.74 0.24 9.13
CA ASN A 122 11.49 0.72 8.55
C ASN A 122 11.71 1.04 7.07
N HIS A 123 11.40 0.09 6.20
CA HIS A 123 11.43 0.32 4.76
C HIS A 123 10.08 0.83 4.30
N TYR A 124 10.04 2.01 3.68
CA TYR A 124 8.85 2.46 2.98
C TYR A 124 8.97 2.10 1.51
N ASN A 125 8.04 1.29 1.01
CA ASN A 125 7.97 0.89 -0.38
C ASN A 125 6.69 1.45 -0.99
N GLU A 126 6.77 1.98 -2.21
CA GLU A 126 5.65 2.52 -2.96
C GLU A 126 5.69 2.08 -4.41
N PHE A 127 4.50 1.98 -5.00
CA PHE A 127 4.25 1.55 -6.36
C PHE A 127 3.23 2.50 -6.97
N VAL A 128 3.58 3.11 -8.10
CA VAL A 128 2.75 4.10 -8.80
C VAL A 128 2.07 3.42 -9.97
N PHE A 129 0.75 3.57 -10.04
CA PHE A 129 -0.10 3.01 -11.07
C PHE A 129 -0.81 4.13 -11.84
N VAL A 130 -0.90 3.99 -13.17
CA VAL A 130 -1.59 4.94 -14.06
C VAL A 130 -2.67 4.24 -14.88
N ARG A 131 -3.78 4.94 -15.11
CA ARG A 131 -4.78 4.62 -16.13
C ARG A 131 -4.94 5.84 -17.03
N ASP A 132 -4.69 5.63 -18.33
CA ASP A 132 -4.79 6.67 -19.36
C ASP A 132 -6.24 7.06 -19.65
#